data_AF-A0A924MJM5-F1
#
_entry.id   AF-A0A924MJM5-F1
#
_cell.length_a   1.000
_cell.length_b   1.000
_cell.length_c   1.000
_cell.angle_alpha   90.00
_cell.angle_beta   90.00
_cell.angle_gamma   90.00
#
_symmetry.space_group_name_H-M   'P 1'
#
loop_
_entity.id
_entity.type
_entity.pdbx_description
1 polymer ?
#
loop_
_entity_poly.entity_id
_entity_poly.type
_entity_poly.pdbx_seq_one_letter_code
_entity_poly.pdbx_strand_id
1 'polypeptide(L)' 'FHQGRADLPDLGLSFIAAAANALVPGGRLWLVANRHLPYEAALASGFAKVRVVEMRDGFKVIEALKATP' A
#
# COMPACT_ATOMS: atom_id res chain seq x y z
N PHE A 1 -12.51 -3.98 -26.55
CA PHE A 1 -11.67 -3.19 -25.64
C PHE A 1 -11.16 -4.07 -24.49
N HIS A 2 -10.16 -4.91 -24.75
CA HIS A 2 -9.48 -5.72 -23.72
C HIS A 2 -8.01 -5.86 -24.12
N GLN A 3 -7.27 -4.75 -24.11
CA GLN A 3 -5.82 -4.81 -24.02
C GLN A 3 -5.52 -4.98 -22.54
N GLY A 4 -4.84 -6.07 -22.19
CA GLY A 4 -4.67 -6.54 -20.82
C GLY A 4 -4.33 -5.40 -19.87
N ARG A 5 -5.13 -5.26 -18.81
CA ARG A 5 -4.69 -4.66 -17.54
C ARG A 5 -3.54 -5.53 -17.04
N ALA A 6 -2.36 -5.37 -17.61
CA ALA A 6 -1.16 -5.73 -16.90
C ALA A 6 -1.25 -4.94 -15.61
N ASP A 7 -1.24 -5.63 -14.48
CA ASP A 7 -1.02 -4.95 -13.22
C ASP A 7 0.20 -4.05 -13.42
N LEU A 8 0.13 -2.80 -12.97
CA LEU A 8 1.26 -1.89 -12.95
C LEU A 8 1.73 -1.77 -11.50
N PRO A 9 2.45 -2.78 -10.95
CA PRO A 9 2.99 -2.72 -9.61
C PRO A 9 3.72 -1.42 -9.35
N ASP A 10 4.52 -0.96 -10.31
CA ASP A 10 5.37 0.24 -10.22
C ASP A 10 4.59 1.52 -9.91
N LEU A 11 3.36 1.65 -10.44
CA LEU A 11 2.50 2.79 -10.11
C LEU A 11 2.05 2.74 -8.65
N GLY A 12 1.63 1.58 -8.16
CA GLY A 12 1.28 1.40 -6.75
C GLY A 12 2.47 1.61 -5.82
N LEU A 13 3.66 1.13 -6.20
CA LEU A 13 4.91 1.39 -5.48
C LEU A 13 5.22 2.88 -5.40
N SER A 14 5.01 3.62 -6.50
CA SER A 14 5.21 5.07 -6.54
C SER A 14 4.25 5.80 -5.60
N PHE A 15 2.98 5.39 -5.55
CA PHE A 15 2.01 5.96 -4.60
C PHE A 15 2.36 5.66 -3.14
N ILE A 16 2.83 4.45 -2.84
CA ILE A 16 3.26 4.08 -1.49
C ILE A 16 4.45 4.94 -1.05
N ALA A 17 5.45 5.11 -1.92
CA ALA A 17 6.61 5.95 -1.64
C ALA A 17 6.21 7.43 -1.44
N ALA A 18 5.34 7.96 -2.29
CA ALA A 18 4.84 9.33 -2.16
C ALA A 18 4.07 9.54 -0.84
N ALA A 19 3.20 8.59 -0.46
CA ALA A 19 2.46 8.65 0.80
C ALA A 19 3.39 8.58 2.02
N ALA A 20 4.39 7.70 1.99
CA ALA A 20 5.38 7.59 3.08
C ALA A 20 6.16 8.89 3.28
N ASN A 21 6.42 9.65 2.21
CA ASN A 21 7.11 10.94 2.27
C ASN A 21 6.21 12.10 2.67
N ALA A 22 4.92 12.06 2.31
CA ALA A 22 3.98 13.17 2.55
C ALA A 22 3.31 13.13 3.93
N LEU A 23 3.16 11.94 4.54
CA LEU A 23 2.48 11.80 5.82
C LEU A 23 3.33 12.34 6.98
N VAL A 24 2.70 13.17 7.81
CA VAL A 24 3.24 13.59 9.11
C VAL A 24 3.33 12.42 10.10
N PRO A 25 4.16 12.51 11.14
CA PRO A 25 4.19 11.55 12.24
C PRO A 25 2.81 11.17 12.78
N GLY A 26 2.55 9.86 12.93
CA GLY A 26 1.23 9.34 13.33
C GLY A 26 0.16 9.33 12.23
N GLY A 27 0.45 9.86 11.04
CA GLY A 27 -0.40 9.79 9.86
C GLY A 27 -0.57 8.36 9.34
N ARG A 28 -1.66 8.10 8.61
CA ARG A 28 -2.03 6.75 8.14
C ARG A 28 -2.27 6.73 6.64
N LEU A 29 -1.76 5.69 5.99
CA LEU A 29 -2.13 5.30 4.63
C LEU A 29 -3.14 4.15 4.70
N TRP A 30 -4.23 4.28 3.95
CA TRP A 30 -5.18 3.21 3.67
C TRP A 30 -5.08 2.84 2.20
N LEU A 31 -4.82 1.56 1.92
CA LEU A 31 -4.65 1.05 0.57
C LEU A 31 -5.55 -0.16 0.34
N VAL A 32 -6.29 -0.14 -0.77
CA VAL A 32 -6.96 -1.33 -1.30
C VAL A 32 -6.20 -1.77 -2.53
N ALA A 33 -5.77 -3.04 -2.56
CA ALA A 33 -5.00 -3.60 -3.67
C ALA A 33 -5.47 -5.01 -4.01
N ASN A 34 -5.23 -5.46 -5.24
CA ASN A 34 -5.40 -6.87 -5.59
C ASN A 34 -4.50 -7.73 -4.68
N ARG A 35 -5.02 -8.85 -4.19
CA ARG A 35 -4.35 -9.68 -3.16
C ARG A 35 -2.97 -10.18 -3.59
N HIS A 36 -2.78 -10.41 -4.89
CA HIS A 36 -1.55 -10.97 -5.46
C HIS A 36 -0.43 -9.93 -5.62
N LEU A 37 -0.70 -8.64 -5.45
CA LEU A 37 0.31 -7.60 -5.58
C LEU A 37 1.19 -7.51 -4.32
N PRO A 38 2.52 -7.61 -4.41
CA PRO A 38 3.41 -7.74 -3.26
C PRO A 38 3.82 -6.37 -2.67
N TYR A 39 2.85 -5.55 -2.25
CA TYR A 39 3.11 -4.20 -1.73
C TYR A 39 3.60 -4.14 -0.28
N GLU A 40 3.52 -5.24 0.46
CA GLU A 40 3.89 -5.32 1.87
C GLU A 40 5.34 -4.92 2.13
N ALA A 41 6.27 -5.30 1.25
CA ALA A 41 7.68 -4.94 1.39
C ALA A 41 7.90 -3.43 1.28
N ALA A 42 7.25 -2.77 0.31
CA ALA A 42 7.35 -1.33 0.12
C ALA A 42 6.70 -0.56 1.28
N LEU A 43 5.54 -1.04 1.77
CA LEU A 43 4.88 -0.48 2.94
C LEU A 43 5.74 -0.64 4.21
N ALA A 44 6.33 -1.81 4.43
CA ALA A 44 7.20 -2.07 5.59
C ALA A 44 8.47 -1.20 5.58
N SER A 45 8.97 -0.81 4.40
CA SER A 45 10.11 0.10 4.30
C SER A 45 9.78 1.56 4.62
N GLY A 46 8.54 2.01 4.39
CA GLY A 46 8.14 3.42 4.55
C GLY A 46 7.36 3.74 5.83
N PHE A 47 6.85 2.73 6.52
CA PHE A 47 5.92 2.86 7.64
C PHE A 47 6.35 2.03 8.85
N ALA A 48 6.07 2.52 10.07
CA ALA A 48 6.44 1.85 11.31
C ALA A 48 5.58 0.62 11.63
N LYS A 49 4.33 0.64 11.17
CA LYS A 49 3.39 -0.48 11.36
C LYS A 49 2.56 -0.63 10.10
N VAL A 50 2.46 -1.87 9.61
CA VAL A 50 1.64 -2.25 8.47
C VAL A 50 0.78 -3.43 8.88
N ARG A 51 -0.52 -3.40 8.58
CA ARG A 51 -1.41 -4.55 8.80
C ARG A 51 -2.42 -4.69 7.67
N VAL A 52 -2.66 -5.93 7.27
CA VAL A 52 -3.85 -6.27 6.47
C VAL A 52 -5.05 -6.23 7.41
N VAL A 53 -5.98 -5.33 7.13
CA VAL A 53 -7.21 -5.15 7.93
C VAL A 53 -8.28 -6.15 7.51
N GLU A 54 -8.36 -6.43 6.22
CA GLU A 54 -9.33 -7.37 5.65
C GLU A 54 -8.80 -7.92 4.32
N MET A 55 -9.21 -9.14 3.97
CA MET A 55 -8.93 -9.71 2.65
C MET A 55 -10.15 -10.49 2.16
N ARG A 56 -10.79 -10.02 1.10
CA ARG A 56 -12.00 -10.62 0.52
C ARG A 56 -12.04 -10.41 -0.98
N ASP A 57 -12.68 -11.35 -1.68
CA ASP A 57 -13.03 -11.22 -3.11
C ASP A 57 -11.86 -10.84 -4.04
N GLY A 58 -10.65 -11.30 -3.72
CA GLY A 58 -9.45 -11.01 -4.52
C GLY A 58 -8.75 -9.70 -4.16
N PHE A 59 -9.22 -8.96 -3.16
CA PHE A 59 -8.63 -7.71 -2.68
C PHE A 59 -8.13 -7.83 -1.25
N LYS A 60 -7.20 -6.95 -0.88
CA LYS A 60 -6.76 -6.74 0.50
C LYS A 60 -6.82 -5.26 0.85
N VAL A 61 -7.27 -4.96 2.06
CA VAL A 61 -7.24 -3.64 2.67
C VAL A 61 -6.05 -3.60 3.62
N ILE A 62 -5.16 -2.63 3.42
CA ILE A 62 -3.96 -2.47 4.23
C ILE A 62 -3.99 -1.10 4.90
N GLU A 63 -3.70 -1.08 6.20
CA GLU A 63 -3.42 0.12 6.97
C GLU A 63 -1.92 0.20 7.25
N ALA A 64 -1.30 1.34 6.98
CA ALA A 64 0.09 1.62 7.32
C ALA A 64 0.23 2.93 8.11
N LEU A 65 0.97 2.90 9.23
CA LEU A 65 1.14 4.00 10.18
C LEU A 65 2.54 4.61 10.07
N LYS A 66 2.61 5.93 9.85
CA LYS A 66 3.87 6.68 9.83
C LYS A 66 4.44 6.74 11.24
N ALA A 67 5.74 6.45 11.36
CA ALA A 67 6.46 6.52 12.62
C ALA A 67 6.26 7.86 13.32
N THR A 68 6.03 7.83 14.62
CA THR A 68 6.25 9.00 15.47
C THR A 68 7.75 9.08 15.78
N PRO A 69 8.39 10.25 15.66
CA PRO A 69 9.78 10.42 16.09
C PRO A 69 9.96 10.12 17.58
#